data_AF-A0A6J6JJT9-F1
#
_entry.id   AF-A0A6J6JJT9-F1
#
_cell.length_a   1.000
_cell.length_b   1.000
_cell.length_c   1.000
_cell.angle_alpha   90.00
_cell.angle_beta   90.00
_cell.angle_gamma   90.00
#
_symmetry.space_group_name_H-M   'P 1'
#
loop_
_entity.id
_entity.type
_entity.pdbx_description
1 polymer ?
#
loop_
_entity_poly.entity_id
_entity_poly.type
_entity_poly.pdbx_seq_one_letter_code
_entity_poly.pdbx_strand_id
1 'polypeptide(L)'
;MSQQQKSSGRGPRVNWRKLFEPLRPRQEGTMPAGMILVVILVGLCLAGLLNADATLRKSNAKGDSWRNEIAKTVASVTDTFQINFFRNAIDDAIGKNQSSQIDVEELLRQQAEAESAAAAADANKVPELAAPTPAEPMKIWVGGDSITQTFGTSFQRITQSTGIFTPTLDFRVSTGLARPDYFNWPEHLVKNVLPANPAILVIMFGANDGQNMVDAQNKVLERFSEPWLAEYRRRVAATMDLLKSPTNDRITIWCGPPPMGPGTKTKGMDELSYIYWTEAQSRPWIQYFDTWPFFTDSDFQFVANLPNADGVVRGMRQKDNVHLSTVGGDRLTWAVIDRIGKLVDLSAGKVTPPPAQGPPPSVVERTEIPPQMPGAE
;
A
#
# COMPACT_ATOMS: atom_id res chain seq x y z
N MET A 1 -5.90 62.15 -36.66
CA MET A 1 -7.10 61.44 -36.16
C MET A 1 -7.55 60.45 -37.21
N SER A 2 -7.27 59.17 -37.02
CA SER A 2 -7.90 58.06 -37.75
C SER A 2 -7.70 56.80 -36.90
N GLN A 3 -8.73 56.40 -36.17
CA GLN A 3 -8.73 55.13 -35.45
C GLN A 3 -9.17 54.03 -36.42
N GLN A 4 -8.26 53.11 -36.72
CA GLN A 4 -8.58 51.83 -37.36
C GLN A 4 -9.11 50.86 -36.29
N GLN A 5 -10.41 50.57 -36.33
CA GLN A 5 -11.02 49.52 -35.53
C GLN A 5 -10.79 48.17 -36.22
N LYS A 6 -9.91 47.33 -35.65
CA LYS A 6 -9.72 45.92 -36.05
C LYS A 6 -10.96 45.11 -35.65
N SER A 7 -11.62 44.48 -36.63
CA SER A 7 -12.67 43.48 -36.38
C SER A 7 -12.06 42.19 -35.83
N SER A 8 -12.39 41.82 -34.59
CA SER A 8 -12.05 40.52 -34.02
C SER A 8 -13.08 39.47 -34.45
N GLY A 9 -12.69 38.59 -35.36
CA GLY A 9 -13.46 37.39 -35.70
C GLY A 9 -13.54 36.44 -34.51
N ARG A 10 -14.74 36.21 -33.97
CA ARG A 10 -14.99 35.10 -33.03
C ARG A 10 -15.05 33.80 -33.82
N GLY A 11 -14.10 32.89 -33.57
CA GLY A 11 -14.16 31.51 -34.04
C GLY A 11 -15.39 30.75 -33.51
N PRO A 12 -15.74 29.59 -34.10
CA PRO A 12 -16.96 28.86 -33.80
C PRO A 12 -17.00 28.42 -32.33
N ARG A 13 -18.04 28.83 -31.61
CA ARG A 13 -18.28 28.37 -30.23
C ARG A 13 -18.87 26.96 -30.25
N VAL A 14 -18.09 25.98 -29.77
CA VAL A 14 -18.57 24.61 -29.54
C VAL A 14 -19.62 24.64 -28.43
N ASN A 15 -20.86 24.29 -28.76
CA ASN A 15 -21.96 24.25 -27.80
C ASN A 15 -22.15 22.83 -27.26
N TRP A 16 -21.51 22.56 -26.13
CA TRP A 16 -21.53 21.26 -25.43
C TRP A 16 -22.93 20.78 -25.01
N ARG A 17 -23.92 21.69 -24.92
CA ARG A 17 -25.30 21.33 -24.54
C ARG A 17 -26.00 20.44 -25.58
N LYS A 18 -25.58 20.48 -26.85
CA LYS A 18 -26.14 19.62 -27.91
C LYS A 18 -25.81 18.12 -27.74
N LEU A 19 -24.86 17.75 -26.89
CA LEU A 19 -24.56 16.35 -26.58
C LEU A 19 -25.60 15.70 -25.65
N PHE A 20 -26.40 16.50 -24.95
CA PHE A 20 -27.35 16.03 -23.94
C PHE A 20 -28.81 16.19 -24.34
N GLU A 21 -29.08 16.63 -25.58
CA GLU A 21 -30.44 16.65 -26.12
C GLU A 21 -30.90 15.21 -26.41
N PRO A 22 -32.13 14.82 -26.03
CA PRO A 22 -32.64 13.47 -26.29
C PRO A 22 -32.71 13.21 -27.79
N LEU A 23 -31.89 12.27 -28.27
CA LEU A 23 -31.81 11.90 -29.68
C LEU A 23 -33.04 11.09 -30.08
N ARG A 24 -33.78 11.57 -31.08
CA ARG A 24 -34.79 10.79 -31.79
C ARG A 24 -34.12 10.16 -33.02
N PRO A 25 -33.81 8.85 -33.01
CA PRO A 25 -33.19 8.22 -34.17
C PRO A 25 -34.16 8.23 -35.35
N ARG A 26 -33.61 8.34 -36.57
CA ARG A 26 -34.39 8.38 -37.82
C ARG A 26 -35.04 7.03 -38.16
N GLN A 27 -34.52 5.95 -37.59
CA GLN A 27 -35.05 4.59 -37.62
C GLN A 27 -34.89 3.96 -36.23
N GLU A 28 -35.92 3.26 -35.75
CA GLU A 28 -35.86 2.50 -34.50
C GLU A 28 -34.73 1.46 -34.57
N GLY A 29 -33.95 1.35 -33.48
CA GLY A 29 -32.80 0.45 -33.40
C GLY A 29 -31.50 0.96 -34.06
N THR A 30 -31.48 2.18 -34.63
CA THR A 30 -30.26 2.76 -35.22
C THR A 30 -29.71 3.90 -34.37
N MET A 31 -28.38 4.01 -34.29
CA MET A 31 -27.69 5.09 -33.58
C MET A 31 -26.88 5.92 -34.59
N PRO A 32 -26.89 7.27 -34.51
CA PRO A 32 -26.06 8.09 -35.38
C PRO A 32 -24.57 7.74 -35.22
N ALA A 33 -23.81 7.71 -36.31
CA ALA A 33 -22.39 7.31 -36.29
C ALA A 33 -21.53 8.10 -35.28
N GLY A 34 -21.84 9.38 -35.06
CA GLY A 34 -21.18 10.19 -34.04
C GLY A 34 -21.49 9.76 -32.59
N MET A 35 -22.69 9.25 -32.33
CA MET A 35 -23.06 8.73 -31.01
C MET A 35 -22.51 7.32 -30.80
N ILE A 36 -22.41 6.50 -31.85
CA ILE A 36 -21.68 5.22 -31.80
C ILE A 36 -20.22 5.48 -31.40
N LEU A 37 -19.58 6.49 -31.99
CA LEU A 37 -18.21 6.86 -31.65
C LEU A 37 -18.08 7.31 -30.18
N VAL A 38 -19.03 8.09 -29.67
CA VAL A 38 -19.08 8.50 -28.26
C VAL A 38 -19.27 7.29 -27.34
N VAL A 39 -20.18 6.37 -27.67
CA VAL A 39 -20.41 5.15 -26.89
C VAL A 39 -19.19 4.24 -26.91
N ILE A 40 -18.51 4.11 -28.05
CA ILE A 40 -17.24 3.39 -28.15
C ILE A 40 -16.15 4.06 -27.31
N LEU A 41 -16.01 5.39 -27.38
CA LEU A 41 -15.01 6.13 -26.59
C LEU A 41 -15.30 6.06 -25.10
N VAL A 42 -16.56 6.20 -24.68
CA VAL A 42 -17.00 6.02 -23.29
C VAL A 42 -16.78 4.57 -22.86
N GLY A 43 -17.11 3.60 -23.72
CA GLY A 43 -16.87 2.18 -23.48
C GLY A 43 -15.39 1.82 -23.36
N LEU A 44 -14.52 2.42 -24.18
CA LEU A 44 -13.07 2.28 -24.12
C LEU A 44 -12.48 2.99 -22.88
N CYS A 45 -13.01 4.15 -22.50
CA CYS A 45 -12.65 4.81 -21.24
C CYS A 45 -13.05 3.97 -20.03
N LEU A 46 -14.28 3.45 -20.00
CA LEU A 46 -14.76 2.55 -18.95
C LEU A 46 -13.95 1.25 -18.92
N ALA A 47 -13.70 0.62 -20.07
CA ALA A 47 -12.87 -0.58 -20.17
C ALA A 47 -11.41 -0.31 -19.79
N GLY A 48 -10.88 0.88 -20.10
CA GLY A 48 -9.55 1.33 -19.71
C GLY A 48 -9.42 1.57 -18.21
N LEU A 49 -10.44 2.15 -17.57
CA LEU A 49 -10.52 2.31 -16.11
C LEU A 49 -10.66 0.95 -15.41
N LEU A 50 -11.49 0.06 -15.94
CA LEU A 50 -11.68 -1.30 -15.42
C LEU A 50 -10.44 -2.20 -15.60
N ASN A 51 -9.64 -1.98 -16.65
CA ASN A 51 -8.39 -2.71 -16.91
C ASN A 51 -7.12 -1.93 -16.56
N ALA A 52 -7.24 -0.81 -15.85
CA ALA A 52 -6.11 0.07 -15.54
C ALA A 52 -4.99 -0.66 -14.81
N ASP A 53 -5.39 -1.48 -13.84
CA ASP A 53 -4.56 -2.36 -13.03
C ASP A 53 -3.92 -3.52 -13.82
N ALA A 54 -4.67 -4.16 -14.71
CA ALA A 54 -4.12 -5.19 -15.60
C ALA A 54 -3.10 -4.60 -16.59
N THR A 55 -3.32 -3.34 -16.99
CA THR A 55 -2.41 -2.55 -17.82
C THR A 55 -1.18 -2.13 -17.02
N LEU A 56 -1.35 -1.67 -15.76
CA LEU A 56 -0.28 -1.35 -14.82
C LEU A 56 0.58 -2.58 -14.50
N ARG A 57 -0.03 -3.75 -14.31
CA ARG A 57 0.69 -5.02 -14.12
C ARG A 57 1.54 -5.36 -15.35
N LYS A 58 0.97 -5.27 -16.55
CA LYS A 58 1.71 -5.53 -17.80
C LYS A 58 2.80 -4.49 -18.06
N SER A 59 2.61 -3.23 -17.66
CA SER A 59 3.64 -2.21 -17.80
C SER A 59 4.75 -2.39 -16.77
N ASN A 60 4.39 -2.69 -15.52
CA ASN A 60 5.33 -2.97 -14.43
C ASN A 60 6.22 -4.18 -14.74
N ALA A 61 5.67 -5.24 -15.33
CA ALA A 61 6.42 -6.42 -15.76
C ALA A 61 7.36 -6.15 -16.95
N LYS A 62 7.13 -5.08 -17.73
CA LYS A 62 7.92 -4.73 -18.93
C LYS A 62 8.96 -3.64 -18.70
N GLY A 63 8.93 -2.93 -17.56
CA GLY A 63 9.89 -1.88 -17.24
C GLY A 63 9.75 -0.57 -18.04
N ASP A 64 8.67 -0.38 -18.81
CA ASP A 64 8.45 0.82 -19.63
C ASP A 64 8.05 2.03 -18.75
N SER A 65 8.99 2.94 -18.49
CA SER A 65 8.84 4.06 -17.54
C SER A 65 7.62 4.96 -17.79
N TRP A 66 7.42 5.46 -19.02
CA TRP A 66 6.30 6.38 -19.29
C TRP A 66 4.92 5.70 -19.25
N ARG A 67 4.85 4.40 -19.61
CA ARG A 67 3.62 3.60 -19.49
C ARG A 67 3.29 3.31 -18.04
N ASN A 68 4.31 3.07 -17.21
CA ASN A 68 4.15 2.92 -15.77
C ASN A 68 3.58 4.19 -15.14
N GLU A 69 4.04 5.38 -15.54
CA GLU A 69 3.52 6.64 -14.99
C GLU A 69 2.05 6.90 -15.36
N ILE A 70 1.65 6.64 -16.61
CA ILE A 70 0.24 6.74 -17.02
C ILE A 70 -0.60 5.69 -16.29
N ALA A 71 -0.14 4.45 -16.23
CA ALA A 71 -0.89 3.38 -15.60
C ALA A 71 -1.00 3.58 -14.07
N LYS A 72 0.02 4.13 -13.40
CA LYS A 72 -0.05 4.55 -11.99
C LYS A 72 -1.06 5.67 -11.80
N THR A 73 -1.12 6.63 -12.72
CA THR A 73 -2.08 7.74 -12.66
C THR A 73 -3.51 7.21 -12.82
N VAL A 74 -3.76 6.33 -13.78
CA VAL A 74 -5.09 5.74 -13.99
C VAL A 74 -5.47 4.82 -12.84
N ALA A 75 -4.55 3.96 -12.36
CA ALA A 75 -4.80 3.10 -11.20
C ALA A 75 -5.05 3.93 -9.93
N SER A 76 -4.29 5.00 -9.71
CA SER A 76 -4.51 5.95 -8.62
C SER A 76 -5.89 6.60 -8.72
N VAL A 77 -6.34 6.98 -9.92
CA VAL A 77 -7.71 7.50 -10.14
C VAL A 77 -8.76 6.42 -9.83
N THR A 78 -8.59 5.21 -10.36
CA THR A 78 -9.51 4.08 -10.13
C THR A 78 -9.60 3.69 -8.66
N ASP A 79 -8.47 3.72 -7.94
CA ASP A 79 -8.37 3.46 -6.49
C ASP A 79 -8.98 4.60 -5.67
N THR A 80 -8.67 5.86 -6.02
CA THR A 80 -9.26 7.07 -5.40
C THR A 80 -10.77 7.08 -5.51
N PHE A 81 -11.32 6.63 -6.65
CA PHE A 81 -12.77 6.53 -6.88
C PHE A 81 -13.35 5.17 -6.47
N GLN A 82 -12.57 4.27 -5.88
CA GLN A 82 -12.97 2.93 -5.41
C GLN A 82 -13.65 2.07 -6.50
N ILE A 83 -13.31 2.30 -7.76
CA ILE A 83 -13.87 1.56 -8.90
C ILE A 83 -13.37 0.10 -8.90
N ASN A 84 -12.24 -0.17 -8.23
CA ASN A 84 -11.67 -1.50 -8.02
C ASN A 84 -12.64 -2.49 -7.36
N PHE A 85 -13.52 -2.01 -6.47
CA PHE A 85 -14.54 -2.84 -5.83
C PHE A 85 -15.48 -3.52 -6.84
N PHE A 86 -15.92 -2.78 -7.87
CA PHE A 86 -16.78 -3.32 -8.93
C PHE A 86 -16.04 -4.32 -9.81
N ARG A 87 -14.73 -4.10 -10.05
CA ARG A 87 -13.92 -5.05 -10.80
C ARG A 87 -13.73 -6.35 -10.03
N ASN A 88 -13.38 -6.29 -8.75
CA ASN A 88 -13.21 -7.49 -7.93
C ASN A 88 -14.51 -8.30 -7.89
N ALA A 89 -15.66 -7.66 -7.76
CA ALA A 89 -16.96 -8.34 -7.86
C ALA A 89 -17.19 -9.04 -9.23
N ILE A 90 -16.71 -8.46 -10.33
CA ILE A 90 -16.80 -9.06 -11.67
C ILE A 90 -15.77 -10.20 -11.84
N ASP A 91 -14.55 -10.02 -11.37
CA ASP A 91 -13.48 -11.02 -11.44
C ASP A 91 -13.83 -12.26 -10.59
N ASP A 92 -14.45 -12.04 -9.42
CA ASP A 92 -15.05 -13.07 -8.56
C ASP A 92 -16.17 -13.82 -9.30
N ALA A 93 -17.08 -13.10 -9.96
CA ALA A 93 -18.21 -13.69 -10.68
C ALA A 93 -17.80 -14.54 -11.92
N ILE A 94 -16.64 -14.24 -12.52
CA ILE A 94 -16.14 -14.94 -13.72
C ILE A 94 -15.09 -16.00 -13.35
N GLY A 95 -14.81 -16.22 -12.06
CA GLY A 95 -13.93 -17.29 -11.59
C GLY A 95 -12.47 -17.11 -12.01
N LYS A 96 -12.03 -15.87 -12.24
CA LYS A 96 -10.64 -15.56 -12.62
C LYS A 96 -9.64 -15.68 -11.47
N ASN A 97 -10.12 -15.91 -10.25
CA ASN A 97 -9.30 -16.02 -9.05
C ASN A 97 -8.96 -17.49 -8.82
N GLN A 98 -8.01 -18.03 -9.58
CA GLN A 98 -7.52 -19.40 -9.37
C GLN A 98 -6.34 -19.37 -8.39
N SER A 99 -6.42 -20.21 -7.36
CA SER A 99 -5.50 -20.23 -6.21
C SER A 99 -4.02 -20.41 -6.59
N SER A 100 -3.13 -19.60 -6.02
CA SER A 100 -1.66 -19.76 -6.06
C SER A 100 -1.10 -20.43 -4.80
N GLN A 101 -1.89 -21.25 -4.09
CA GLN A 101 -1.47 -21.85 -2.81
C GLN A 101 -0.18 -22.68 -2.89
N ILE A 102 0.20 -23.13 -4.08
CA ILE A 102 1.38 -23.97 -4.31
C ILE A 102 2.69 -23.18 -4.15
N ASP A 103 2.72 -21.85 -4.39
CA ASP A 103 3.98 -21.12 -4.42
C ASP A 103 4.54 -20.80 -3.02
N VAL A 104 3.71 -20.39 -2.06
CA VAL A 104 4.20 -19.94 -0.74
C VAL A 104 4.71 -21.09 0.12
N GLU A 105 3.99 -22.22 0.15
CA GLU A 105 4.42 -23.41 0.89
C GLU A 105 5.70 -24.01 0.27
N GLU A 106 5.82 -23.96 -1.05
CA GLU A 106 7.04 -24.38 -1.73
C GLU A 106 8.22 -23.45 -1.41
N LEU A 107 8.00 -22.13 -1.34
CA LEU A 107 9.04 -21.17 -0.91
C LEU A 107 9.48 -21.44 0.54
N LEU A 108 8.53 -21.71 1.45
CA LEU A 108 8.85 -22.06 2.84
C LEU A 108 9.63 -23.36 2.92
N ARG A 109 9.24 -24.38 2.15
CA ARG A 109 9.97 -25.65 2.08
C ARG A 109 11.39 -25.45 1.59
N GLN A 110 11.59 -24.68 0.52
CA GLN A 110 12.91 -24.36 -0.02
C GLN A 110 13.77 -23.60 1.01
N GLN A 111 13.19 -22.67 1.75
CA GLN A 111 13.90 -21.97 2.82
C GLN A 111 14.25 -22.89 3.98
N ALA A 112 13.34 -23.76 4.42
CA ALA A 112 13.60 -24.72 5.48
C ALA A 112 14.69 -25.73 5.11
N GLU A 113 14.71 -26.20 3.85
CA GLU A 113 15.79 -27.04 3.31
C GLU A 113 17.15 -26.30 3.35
N ALA A 114 17.18 -25.00 3.01
CA ALA A 114 18.38 -24.17 3.10
C ALA A 114 18.85 -23.93 4.54
N GLU A 115 17.92 -23.67 5.47
CA GLU A 115 18.20 -23.50 6.90
C GLU A 115 18.69 -24.81 7.55
N SER A 116 18.13 -25.97 7.17
CA SER A 116 18.60 -27.26 7.68
C SER A 116 20.03 -27.59 7.24
N ALA A 117 20.51 -27.01 6.13
CA ALA A 117 21.89 -27.15 5.68
C ALA A 117 22.86 -26.21 6.42
N ALA A 118 22.36 -25.12 7.01
CA ALA A 118 23.11 -24.14 7.78
C ALA A 118 22.73 -24.23 9.27
N ALA A 119 23.42 -25.10 10.03
CA ALA A 119 23.15 -25.46 11.43
C ALA A 119 22.31 -24.47 12.28
N ALA A 120 21.15 -24.95 12.74
CA ALA A 120 20.05 -24.25 13.41
C ALA A 120 20.31 -23.74 14.86
N ALA A 121 21.45 -23.11 15.12
CA ALA A 121 21.78 -22.60 16.47
C ALA A 121 21.10 -21.25 16.82
N ASP A 122 20.60 -20.50 15.83
CA ASP A 122 20.20 -19.09 16.00
C ASP A 122 18.70 -18.82 15.74
N ALA A 123 17.85 -19.86 15.68
CA ALA A 123 16.48 -19.74 15.16
C ALA A 123 15.57 -18.73 15.89
N ASN A 124 15.87 -18.39 17.15
CA ASN A 124 15.09 -17.47 17.99
C ASN A 124 15.87 -16.22 18.44
N LYS A 125 17.05 -15.96 17.88
CA LYS A 125 17.83 -14.77 18.26
C LYS A 125 17.25 -13.54 17.57
N VAL A 126 17.03 -12.46 18.33
CA VAL A 126 16.71 -11.14 17.74
C VAL A 126 17.87 -10.73 16.84
N PRO A 127 17.64 -10.35 15.57
CA PRO A 127 18.70 -9.90 14.68
C PRO A 127 19.46 -8.70 15.27
N GLU A 128 20.79 -8.72 15.14
CA GLU A 128 21.66 -7.60 15.53
C GLU A 128 22.16 -6.93 14.26
N LEU A 129 21.86 -5.64 14.09
CA LEU A 129 22.26 -4.89 12.91
C LEU A 129 23.44 -3.98 13.24
N ALA A 130 24.43 -3.92 12.34
CA ALA A 130 25.53 -2.98 12.46
C ALA A 130 25.02 -1.53 12.30
N ALA A 131 25.57 -0.61 13.10
CA ALA A 131 25.26 0.80 13.01
C ALA A 131 25.68 1.36 11.64
N PRO A 132 24.79 2.01 10.87
CA PRO A 132 25.16 2.59 9.59
C PRO A 132 26.01 3.83 9.75
N THR A 133 26.85 4.11 8.74
CA THR A 133 27.62 5.35 8.65
C THR A 133 27.44 5.99 7.29
N PRO A 134 27.81 7.26 7.10
CA PRO A 134 27.80 7.86 5.75
C PRO A 134 28.73 7.17 4.75
N ALA A 135 29.79 6.50 5.22
CA ALA A 135 30.71 5.73 4.38
C ALA A 135 30.14 4.35 4.02
N GLU A 136 29.35 3.76 4.93
CA GLU A 136 28.70 2.47 4.79
C GLU A 136 27.21 2.61 5.10
N PRO A 137 26.43 3.22 4.19
CA PRO A 137 25.01 3.44 4.42
C PRO A 137 24.23 2.12 4.40
N MET A 138 23.32 1.94 5.35
CA MET A 138 22.50 0.74 5.46
C MET A 138 21.44 0.70 4.36
N LYS A 139 21.34 -0.44 3.67
CA LYS A 139 20.26 -0.70 2.73
C LYS A 139 18.95 -0.88 3.48
N ILE A 140 17.96 -0.07 3.14
CA ILE A 140 16.61 -0.15 3.68
C ILE A 140 15.61 -0.22 2.55
N TRP A 141 14.58 -1.03 2.71
CA TRP A 141 13.52 -1.17 1.72
C TRP A 141 12.19 -0.85 2.36
N VAL A 142 11.33 -0.13 1.64
CA VAL A 142 9.96 0.17 2.05
C VAL A 142 9.00 -0.24 0.95
N GLY A 143 7.92 -0.91 1.31
CA GLY A 143 6.96 -1.35 0.32
C GLY A 143 5.68 -1.95 0.87
N GLY A 144 4.74 -2.16 -0.03
CA GLY A 144 3.37 -2.45 0.37
C GLY A 144 2.34 -2.17 -0.72
N ASP A 145 1.07 -2.16 -0.33
CA ASP A 145 -0.04 -1.83 -1.23
C ASP A 145 -0.18 -0.32 -1.49
N SER A 146 -1.35 0.14 -1.96
CA SER A 146 -1.57 1.56 -2.30
C SER A 146 -1.43 2.51 -1.11
N ILE A 147 -1.75 2.10 0.13
CA ILE A 147 -1.57 2.98 1.30
C ILE A 147 -0.10 3.23 1.62
N THR A 148 0.81 2.41 1.09
CA THR A 148 2.25 2.62 1.17
C THR A 148 2.77 3.66 0.17
N GLN A 149 2.01 4.05 -0.86
CA GLN A 149 2.52 4.96 -1.89
C GLN A 149 3.04 6.28 -1.31
N THR A 150 2.20 7.01 -0.57
CA THR A 150 2.58 8.34 -0.04
C THR A 150 3.56 8.21 1.13
N PHE A 151 3.30 7.27 2.04
CA PHE A 151 4.21 6.96 3.15
C PHE A 151 5.60 6.56 2.64
N GLY A 152 5.68 5.60 1.73
CA GLY A 152 6.94 5.10 1.16
C GLY A 152 7.70 6.17 0.37
N THR A 153 6.99 7.09 -0.30
CA THR A 153 7.62 8.24 -0.95
C THR A 153 8.26 9.18 0.08
N SER A 154 7.54 9.51 1.15
CA SER A 154 8.08 10.27 2.28
C SER A 154 9.25 9.53 2.95
N PHE A 155 9.11 8.22 3.14
CA PHE A 155 10.10 7.35 3.76
C PHE A 155 11.40 7.37 2.98
N GLN A 156 11.37 7.10 1.67
CA GLN A 156 12.53 7.14 0.81
C GLN A 156 13.20 8.51 0.85
N ARG A 157 12.42 9.59 0.70
CA ARG A 157 12.96 10.96 0.69
C ARG A 157 13.65 11.31 2.01
N ILE A 158 13.03 11.02 3.15
CA ILE A 158 13.56 11.37 4.48
C ILE A 158 14.75 10.48 4.83
N THR A 159 14.64 9.16 4.68
CA THR A 159 15.75 8.25 4.98
C THR A 159 16.97 8.53 4.10
N GLN A 160 16.80 8.87 2.82
CA GLN A 160 17.91 9.31 1.98
C GLN A 160 18.59 10.57 2.53
N SER A 161 17.81 11.50 3.10
CA SER A 161 18.32 12.76 3.65
C SER A 161 19.08 12.63 4.97
N THR A 162 18.94 11.50 5.67
CA THR A 162 19.69 11.24 6.92
C THR A 162 21.19 11.02 6.64
N GLY A 163 21.53 10.60 5.41
CA GLY A 163 22.90 10.34 4.96
C GLY A 163 23.46 8.97 5.37
N ILE A 164 22.67 8.14 6.07
CA ILE A 164 23.10 6.82 6.59
C ILE A 164 22.29 5.65 6.02
N PHE A 165 21.31 5.93 5.16
CA PHE A 165 20.50 4.91 4.50
C PHE A 165 20.60 4.97 2.98
N THR A 166 20.45 3.80 2.35
CA THR A 166 20.21 3.64 0.91
C THR A 166 18.81 3.04 0.73
N PRO A 167 17.77 3.87 0.54
CA PRO A 167 16.38 3.42 0.50
C PRO A 167 15.90 2.97 -0.89
N THR A 168 15.18 1.85 -0.92
CA THR A 168 14.40 1.39 -2.08
C THR A 168 12.90 1.45 -1.76
N LEU A 169 12.11 2.01 -2.68
CA LEU A 169 10.64 2.06 -2.60
C LEU A 169 10.02 1.08 -3.59
N ASP A 170 9.10 0.23 -3.13
CA ASP A 170 8.34 -0.67 -3.99
C ASP A 170 6.91 -0.84 -3.49
N PHE A 171 5.97 -0.12 -4.11
CA PHE A 171 4.54 -0.24 -3.82
C PHE A 171 3.78 -0.72 -5.04
N ARG A 172 2.69 -1.46 -4.81
CA ARG A 172 1.82 -1.97 -5.86
C ARG A 172 0.36 -1.65 -5.54
N VAL A 173 -0.24 -0.80 -6.37
CA VAL A 173 -1.64 -0.37 -6.22
C VAL A 173 -2.60 -1.55 -6.38
N SER A 174 -3.69 -1.55 -5.61
CA SER A 174 -4.72 -2.60 -5.61
C SER A 174 -4.23 -4.00 -5.24
N THR A 175 -3.10 -4.12 -4.53
CA THR A 175 -2.55 -5.41 -4.08
C THR A 175 -2.69 -5.60 -2.57
N GLY A 176 -2.31 -6.78 -2.10
CA GLY A 176 -2.25 -7.16 -0.69
C GLY A 176 -2.01 -8.67 -0.59
N LEU A 177 -2.05 -9.24 0.61
CA LEU A 177 -1.86 -10.67 0.85
C LEU A 177 -3.12 -11.52 0.55
N ALA A 178 -4.30 -10.89 0.44
CA ALA A 178 -5.55 -11.62 0.21
C ALA A 178 -5.67 -12.22 -1.21
N ARG A 179 -4.93 -11.71 -2.19
CA ARG A 179 -5.08 -12.08 -3.62
C ARG A 179 -3.74 -12.32 -4.31
N PRO A 180 -3.03 -13.41 -3.97
CA PRO A 180 -1.74 -13.74 -4.57
C PRO A 180 -1.85 -14.11 -6.06
N ASP A 181 -3.04 -14.49 -6.54
CA ASP A 181 -3.36 -14.65 -7.96
C ASP A 181 -3.30 -13.32 -8.75
N TYR A 182 -3.53 -12.19 -8.07
CA TYR A 182 -3.39 -10.86 -8.66
C TYR A 182 -1.96 -10.35 -8.56
N PHE A 183 -1.36 -10.43 -7.37
CA PHE A 183 0.06 -10.14 -7.12
C PHE A 183 0.55 -10.93 -5.90
N ASN A 184 1.52 -11.83 -6.10
CA ASN A 184 2.07 -12.66 -5.04
C ASN A 184 3.22 -11.93 -4.31
N TRP A 185 2.87 -11.17 -3.27
CA TRP A 185 3.84 -10.48 -2.42
C TRP A 185 4.91 -11.38 -1.81
N PRO A 186 4.59 -12.54 -1.19
CA PRO A 186 5.59 -13.47 -0.68
C PRO A 186 6.63 -13.87 -1.73
N GLU A 187 6.19 -14.27 -2.92
CA GLU A 187 7.08 -14.65 -4.02
C GLU A 187 7.96 -13.47 -4.47
N HIS A 188 7.35 -12.29 -4.65
CA HIS A 188 8.07 -11.08 -5.05
C HIS A 188 9.12 -10.67 -4.03
N LEU A 189 8.81 -10.75 -2.73
CA LEU A 189 9.76 -10.46 -1.66
C LEU A 189 10.98 -11.38 -1.79
N VAL A 190 10.76 -12.70 -1.87
CA VAL A 190 11.86 -13.68 -1.96
C VAL A 190 12.67 -13.55 -3.23
N LYS A 191 12.02 -13.36 -4.39
CA LYS A 191 12.71 -13.38 -5.70
C LYS A 191 13.30 -12.03 -6.09
N ASN A 192 12.73 -10.92 -5.65
CA ASN A 192 13.06 -9.60 -6.16
C ASN A 192 13.56 -8.61 -5.11
N VAL A 193 13.26 -8.83 -3.82
CA VAL A 193 13.65 -7.91 -2.75
C VAL A 193 14.80 -8.47 -1.92
N LEU A 194 14.64 -9.66 -1.34
CA LEU A 194 15.62 -10.28 -0.45
C LEU A 194 17.02 -10.47 -1.09
N PRO A 195 17.18 -10.75 -2.40
CA PRO A 195 18.51 -10.90 -3.00
C PRO A 195 19.36 -9.62 -2.97
N ALA A 196 18.75 -8.44 -2.84
CA ALA A 196 19.50 -7.18 -2.66
C ALA A 196 20.10 -7.01 -1.24
N ASN A 197 19.74 -7.93 -0.33
CA ASN A 197 20.06 -7.97 1.08
C ASN A 197 19.82 -6.63 1.82
N PRO A 198 18.57 -6.11 1.85
CA PRO A 198 18.25 -5.00 2.73
C PRO A 198 18.35 -5.45 4.20
N ALA A 199 19.06 -4.67 5.03
CA ALA A 199 19.16 -4.96 6.47
C ALA A 199 17.85 -4.63 7.20
N ILE A 200 17.07 -3.70 6.67
CA ILE A 200 15.74 -3.35 7.20
C ILE A 200 14.71 -3.38 6.07
N LEU A 201 13.62 -4.09 6.31
CA LEU A 201 12.39 -4.04 5.52
C LEU A 201 11.34 -3.24 6.30
N VAL A 202 10.61 -2.34 5.64
CA VAL A 202 9.46 -1.63 6.19
C VAL A 202 8.26 -1.98 5.33
N ILE A 203 7.34 -2.77 5.87
CA ILE A 203 6.20 -3.34 5.14
C ILE A 203 4.90 -2.76 5.68
N MET A 204 3.98 -2.36 4.80
CA MET A 204 2.62 -1.98 5.20
C MET A 204 1.58 -2.49 4.17
N PHE A 205 0.65 -3.30 4.66
CA PHE A 205 -0.47 -3.83 3.89
C PHE A 205 -1.78 -3.54 4.63
N GLY A 206 -2.89 -3.57 3.89
CA GLY A 206 -4.21 -3.74 4.49
C GLY A 206 -5.36 -3.22 3.64
N ALA A 207 -5.11 -2.25 2.77
CA ALA A 207 -6.17 -1.50 2.08
C ALA A 207 -7.05 -2.37 1.18
N ASN A 208 -6.48 -3.44 0.62
CA ASN A 208 -7.19 -4.39 -0.24
C ASN A 208 -7.35 -5.77 0.40
N ASP A 209 -6.88 -5.95 1.63
CA ASP A 209 -6.87 -7.28 2.23
C ASP A 209 -8.20 -7.67 2.84
N GLY A 210 -8.99 -6.71 3.32
CA GLY A 210 -10.39 -6.94 3.69
C GLY A 210 -11.30 -7.19 2.48
N GLN A 211 -11.04 -8.20 1.66
CA GLN A 211 -11.89 -8.68 0.55
C GLN A 211 -12.09 -10.19 0.64
N ASN A 212 -13.06 -10.74 -0.09
CA ASN A 212 -13.26 -12.19 -0.12
C ASN A 212 -12.01 -12.90 -0.64
N MET A 213 -11.73 -14.08 -0.10
CA MET A 213 -10.67 -14.96 -0.57
C MET A 213 -11.28 -16.23 -1.18
N VAL A 214 -10.45 -17.01 -1.84
CA VAL A 214 -10.76 -18.39 -2.21
C VAL A 214 -9.71 -19.30 -1.58
N ASP A 215 -10.15 -20.46 -1.09
CA ASP A 215 -9.23 -21.52 -0.64
C ASP A 215 -8.69 -22.35 -1.83
N ALA A 216 -7.85 -23.34 -1.54
CA ALA A 216 -7.30 -24.26 -2.54
C ALA A 216 -8.37 -25.11 -3.26
N GLN A 217 -9.58 -25.21 -2.72
CA GLN A 217 -10.70 -25.93 -3.32
C GLN A 217 -11.63 -24.99 -4.10
N ASN A 218 -11.21 -23.74 -4.35
CA ASN A 218 -11.99 -22.68 -4.99
C ASN A 218 -13.28 -22.31 -4.25
N LYS A 219 -13.38 -22.62 -2.96
CA LYS A 219 -14.50 -22.17 -2.14
C LYS A 219 -14.26 -20.73 -1.71
N VAL A 220 -15.28 -19.89 -1.88
CA VAL A 220 -15.26 -18.51 -1.40
C VAL A 220 -15.23 -18.50 0.12
N LEU A 221 -14.21 -17.85 0.67
CA LEU A 221 -14.09 -17.49 2.07
C LEU A 221 -14.60 -16.05 2.19
N GLU A 222 -15.77 -15.88 2.80
CA GLU A 222 -16.34 -14.56 3.03
C GLU A 222 -15.40 -13.75 3.93
N ARG A 223 -15.11 -12.52 3.53
CA ARG A 223 -14.28 -11.57 4.27
C ARG A 223 -14.62 -11.55 5.76
N PHE A 224 -13.61 -11.74 6.61
CA PHE A 224 -13.70 -11.80 8.07
C PHE A 224 -14.56 -12.93 8.68
N SER A 225 -14.99 -13.91 7.88
CA SER A 225 -15.47 -15.19 8.43
C SER A 225 -14.32 -15.96 9.09
N GLU A 226 -14.62 -16.88 10.01
CA GLU A 226 -13.59 -17.73 10.65
C GLU A 226 -12.64 -18.43 9.65
N PRO A 227 -13.12 -19.06 8.55
CA PRO A 227 -12.23 -19.62 7.53
C PRO A 227 -11.34 -18.57 6.84
N TRP A 228 -11.86 -17.36 6.64
CA TRP A 228 -11.11 -16.26 6.06
C TRP A 228 -10.00 -15.78 7.01
N LEU A 229 -10.32 -15.60 8.30
CA LEU A 229 -9.36 -15.21 9.33
C LEU A 229 -8.22 -16.22 9.44
N ALA A 230 -8.55 -17.52 9.44
CA ALA A 230 -7.57 -18.59 9.47
C ALA A 230 -6.64 -18.57 8.25
N GLU A 231 -7.18 -18.46 7.03
CA GLU A 231 -6.37 -18.42 5.81
C GLU A 231 -5.54 -17.14 5.72
N TYR A 232 -6.09 -15.99 6.10
CA TYR A 232 -5.36 -14.72 6.03
C TYR A 232 -4.20 -14.72 7.04
N ARG A 233 -4.45 -15.18 8.27
CA ARG A 233 -3.42 -15.39 9.29
C ARG A 233 -2.31 -16.32 8.80
N ARG A 234 -2.66 -17.44 8.15
CA ARG A 234 -1.68 -18.36 7.54
C ARG A 234 -0.79 -17.64 6.53
N ARG A 235 -1.35 -16.78 5.66
CA ARG A 235 -0.57 -16.01 4.68
C ARG A 235 0.34 -14.98 5.31
N VAL A 236 -0.12 -14.27 6.33
CA VAL A 236 0.70 -13.33 7.11
C VAL A 236 1.87 -14.06 7.74
N ALA A 237 1.58 -15.13 8.49
CA ALA A 237 2.57 -15.99 9.13
C ALA A 237 3.64 -16.47 8.14
N ALA A 238 3.21 -17.09 7.04
CA ALA A 238 4.10 -17.58 5.99
C ALA A 238 4.95 -16.47 5.37
N THR A 239 4.36 -15.29 5.12
CA THR A 239 5.12 -14.15 4.60
C THR A 239 6.19 -13.72 5.60
N MET A 240 5.84 -13.59 6.87
CA MET A 240 6.79 -13.22 7.92
C MET A 240 7.92 -14.24 8.09
N ASP A 241 7.63 -15.54 7.98
CA ASP A 241 8.63 -16.61 8.03
C ASP A 241 9.63 -16.50 6.86
N LEU A 242 9.14 -16.17 5.66
CA LEU A 242 9.99 -15.94 4.48
C LEU A 242 10.95 -14.76 4.62
N LEU A 243 10.66 -13.82 5.52
CA LEU A 243 11.49 -12.63 5.73
C LEU A 243 12.68 -12.87 6.66
N LYS A 244 12.74 -14.00 7.35
CA LYS A 244 13.88 -14.38 8.20
C LYS A 244 15.17 -14.40 7.38
N SER A 245 16.22 -13.78 7.89
CA SER A 245 17.54 -13.87 7.25
C SER A 245 18.28 -15.12 7.77
N PRO A 246 18.87 -15.95 6.91
CA PRO A 246 19.72 -17.07 7.32
C PRO A 246 20.93 -16.65 8.17
N THR A 247 21.40 -15.41 8.00
CA THR A 247 22.54 -14.84 8.73
C THR A 247 22.12 -13.98 9.92
N ASN A 248 20.82 -13.93 10.24
CA ASN A 248 20.26 -13.16 11.35
C ASN A 248 20.66 -11.67 11.36
N ASP A 249 20.77 -11.06 10.17
CA ASP A 249 21.25 -9.71 9.91
C ASP A 249 20.18 -8.80 9.26
N ARG A 250 18.90 -9.18 9.40
CA ARG A 250 17.77 -8.44 8.84
C ARG A 250 16.61 -8.35 9.82
N ILE A 251 16.05 -7.15 9.95
CA ILE A 251 14.81 -6.89 10.68
C ILE A 251 13.73 -6.42 9.72
N THR A 252 12.50 -6.84 9.94
CA THR A 252 11.31 -6.28 9.28
C THR A 252 10.50 -5.46 10.26
N ILE A 253 10.30 -4.17 9.98
CA ILE A 253 9.27 -3.36 10.63
C ILE A 253 7.95 -3.59 9.89
N TRP A 254 7.05 -4.38 10.48
CA TRP A 254 5.73 -4.64 9.94
C TRP A 254 4.75 -3.60 10.48
N CYS A 255 4.47 -2.58 9.68
CA CYS A 255 3.58 -1.50 10.06
C CYS A 255 2.12 -1.95 9.94
N GLY A 256 1.35 -1.82 11.03
CA GLY A 256 -0.10 -1.94 10.97
C GLY A 256 -0.69 -0.85 10.07
N PRO A 257 -1.77 -1.12 9.31
CA PRO A 257 -2.44 -0.09 8.53
C PRO A 257 -3.04 0.96 9.46
N PRO A 258 -2.88 2.26 9.17
CA PRO A 258 -3.56 3.31 9.91
C PRO A 258 -5.09 3.18 9.86
N PRO A 259 -5.84 3.78 10.80
CA PRO A 259 -7.30 3.81 10.74
C PRO A 259 -7.79 4.50 9.46
N MET A 260 -8.84 3.93 8.88
CA MET A 260 -9.54 4.51 7.74
C MET A 260 -10.67 5.40 8.25
N GLY A 261 -10.92 6.51 7.57
CA GLY A 261 -11.94 7.46 8.00
C GLY A 261 -13.30 7.21 7.38
N PRO A 262 -14.30 8.06 7.71
CA PRO A 262 -15.68 7.84 7.32
C PRO A 262 -15.88 7.86 5.80
N GLY A 263 -16.85 7.07 5.33
CA GLY A 263 -17.31 7.04 3.93
C GLY A 263 -16.54 6.09 3.01
N THR A 264 -15.43 5.50 3.47
CA THR A 264 -14.66 4.52 2.71
C THR A 264 -15.25 3.10 2.79
N LYS A 265 -14.98 2.28 1.75
CA LYS A 265 -15.23 0.83 1.75
C LYS A 265 -14.08 -0.01 2.33
N THR A 266 -12.91 0.59 2.55
CA THR A 266 -11.75 -0.05 3.17
C THR A 266 -11.94 -0.13 4.67
N LYS A 267 -12.05 -1.34 5.22
CA LYS A 267 -12.53 -1.59 6.59
C LYS A 267 -11.81 -2.79 7.22
N GLY A 268 -11.86 -2.89 8.54
CA GLY A 268 -11.27 -4.00 9.32
C GLY A 268 -9.76 -3.89 9.52
N MET A 269 -9.21 -2.68 9.50
CA MET A 269 -7.78 -2.45 9.73
C MET A 269 -7.33 -2.87 11.14
N ASP A 270 -8.26 -2.86 12.09
CA ASP A 270 -8.06 -3.33 13.45
C ASP A 270 -7.88 -4.85 13.52
N GLU A 271 -8.76 -5.59 12.83
CA GLU A 271 -8.66 -7.05 12.72
C GLU A 271 -7.33 -7.45 12.05
N LEU A 272 -6.97 -6.78 10.94
CA LEU A 272 -5.68 -7.01 10.27
C LEU A 272 -4.50 -6.68 11.21
N SER A 273 -4.57 -5.55 11.92
CA SER A 273 -3.55 -5.13 12.87
C SER A 273 -3.38 -6.13 14.02
N TYR A 274 -4.47 -6.69 14.53
CA TYR A 274 -4.44 -7.71 15.56
C TYR A 274 -3.78 -9.00 15.06
N ILE A 275 -4.12 -9.45 13.84
CA ILE A 275 -3.45 -10.59 13.20
C ILE A 275 -1.95 -10.32 13.06
N TYR A 276 -1.57 -9.17 12.53
CA TYR A 276 -0.15 -8.83 12.33
C TYR A 276 0.63 -8.79 13.64
N TRP A 277 0.07 -8.13 14.67
CA TRP A 277 0.70 -8.04 15.98
C TRP A 277 0.87 -9.43 16.59
N THR A 278 -0.20 -10.24 16.63
CA THR A 278 -0.14 -11.59 17.22
C THR A 278 0.83 -12.53 16.50
N GLU A 279 0.89 -12.50 15.16
CA GLU A 279 1.85 -13.30 14.39
C GLU A 279 3.30 -12.84 14.56
N ALA A 280 3.54 -11.54 14.79
CA ALA A 280 4.88 -11.03 15.02
C ALA A 280 5.49 -11.49 16.36
N GLN A 281 4.66 -11.77 17.39
CA GLN A 281 5.13 -12.11 18.74
C GLN A 281 6.03 -13.34 18.80
N SER A 282 5.86 -14.31 17.89
CA SER A 282 6.67 -15.53 17.83
C SER A 282 7.86 -15.43 16.87
N ARG A 283 8.09 -14.26 16.24
CA ARG A 283 9.06 -14.07 15.15
C ARG A 283 10.01 -12.91 15.46
N PRO A 284 11.14 -13.15 16.14
CA PRO A 284 12.06 -12.10 16.59
C PRO A 284 12.58 -11.15 15.50
N TRP A 285 12.67 -11.62 14.26
CA TRP A 285 13.07 -10.82 13.08
C TRP A 285 11.95 -9.91 12.55
N ILE A 286 10.74 -10.02 13.08
CA ILE A 286 9.60 -9.14 12.79
C ILE A 286 9.34 -8.24 13.99
N GLN A 287 9.26 -6.95 13.72
CA GLN A 287 8.93 -5.92 14.70
C GLN A 287 7.64 -5.27 14.25
N TYR A 288 6.52 -5.64 14.88
CA TYR A 288 5.25 -4.97 14.60
C TYR A 288 5.33 -3.51 15.05
N PHE A 289 4.89 -2.60 14.20
CA PHE A 289 4.80 -1.18 14.49
C PHE A 289 3.35 -0.71 14.39
N ASP A 290 2.80 -0.32 15.53
CA ASP A 290 1.43 0.18 15.63
C ASP A 290 1.32 1.63 15.14
N THR A 291 0.73 1.80 13.97
CA THR A 291 0.57 3.14 13.37
C THR A 291 -0.66 3.88 13.89
N TRP A 292 -1.55 3.21 14.62
CA TRP A 292 -2.86 3.74 14.99
C TRP A 292 -2.79 5.07 15.77
N PRO A 293 -2.01 5.19 16.87
CA PRO A 293 -1.97 6.39 17.69
C PRO A 293 -1.46 7.63 16.93
N PHE A 294 -0.76 7.42 15.82
CA PHE A 294 -0.24 8.51 15.00
C PHE A 294 -1.32 9.20 14.16
N PHE A 295 -2.51 8.60 14.04
CA PHE A 295 -3.60 9.08 13.17
C PHE A 295 -4.96 9.10 13.86
N THR A 296 -4.96 9.13 15.19
CA THR A 296 -6.18 9.20 16.00
C THR A 296 -6.12 10.30 17.05
N ASP A 297 -7.28 10.54 17.66
CA ASP A 297 -7.36 11.23 18.95
C ASP A 297 -7.02 10.29 20.12
N SER A 298 -7.24 10.78 21.34
CA SER A 298 -7.01 10.04 22.58
C SER A 298 -7.96 8.86 22.79
N ASP A 299 -9.09 8.83 22.09
CA ASP A 299 -10.08 7.75 22.13
C ASP A 299 -9.87 6.75 20.97
N PHE A 300 -8.71 6.83 20.30
CA PHE A 300 -8.32 6.03 19.14
C PHE A 300 -9.28 6.14 17.94
N GLN A 301 -10.05 7.23 17.86
CA GLN A 301 -10.91 7.52 16.72
C GLN A 301 -10.11 8.14 15.59
N PHE A 302 -10.49 7.85 14.34
CA PHE A 302 -9.87 8.46 13.16
C PHE A 302 -9.89 9.99 13.23
N VAL A 303 -8.74 10.62 12.93
CA VAL A 303 -8.63 12.07 12.80
C VAL A 303 -7.91 12.47 11.52
N ALA A 304 -8.60 13.20 10.65
CA ALA A 304 -8.03 13.67 9.38
C ALA A 304 -7.00 14.80 9.53
N ASN A 305 -7.04 15.57 10.63
CA ASN A 305 -6.15 16.70 10.88
C ASN A 305 -5.60 16.66 12.31
N LEU A 306 -4.28 16.60 12.48
CA LEU A 306 -3.63 16.50 13.79
C LEU A 306 -2.50 17.53 13.93
N PRO A 307 -2.16 17.96 15.16
CA PRO A 307 -0.95 18.73 15.39
C PRO A 307 0.30 17.86 15.23
N ASN A 308 1.35 18.42 14.64
CA ASN A 308 2.70 17.86 14.73
C ASN A 308 3.42 18.41 15.97
N ALA A 309 4.71 18.08 16.16
CA ALA A 309 5.48 18.49 17.34
C ALA A 309 5.61 20.01 17.52
N ASP A 310 5.41 20.79 16.46
CA ASP A 310 5.31 22.26 16.53
C ASP A 310 3.94 22.78 16.98
N GLY A 311 2.99 21.90 17.28
CA GLY A 311 1.62 22.23 17.71
C GLY A 311 0.69 22.66 16.57
N VAL A 312 1.17 22.78 15.33
CA VAL A 312 0.37 23.25 14.20
C VAL A 312 -0.41 22.09 13.59
N VAL A 313 -1.74 22.24 13.54
CA VAL A 313 -2.68 21.27 12.96
C VAL A 313 -2.54 21.22 11.45
N ARG A 314 -2.38 20.01 10.90
CA ARG A 314 -2.23 19.75 9.46
C ARG A 314 -3.03 18.53 9.03
N GLY A 315 -3.43 18.51 7.75
CA GLY A 315 -4.13 17.37 7.17
C GLY A 315 -3.23 16.15 7.04
N MET A 316 -3.57 15.06 7.73
CA MET A 316 -2.85 13.79 7.74
C MET A 316 -3.33 12.83 6.66
N ARG A 317 -4.55 13.02 6.16
CA ARG A 317 -5.21 12.15 5.19
C ARG A 317 -5.53 12.91 3.90
N GLN A 318 -5.61 12.16 2.81
CA GLN A 318 -6.22 12.62 1.57
C GLN A 318 -7.76 12.63 1.69
N LYS A 319 -8.42 13.16 0.67
CA LYS A 319 -9.89 13.34 0.67
C LYS A 319 -10.68 12.03 0.71
N ASP A 320 -10.06 10.92 0.35
CA ASP A 320 -10.67 9.58 0.37
C ASP A 320 -10.68 8.95 1.77
N ASN A 321 -10.07 9.60 2.76
CA ASN A 321 -9.89 9.09 4.11
C ASN A 321 -9.16 7.73 4.22
N VAL A 322 -8.47 7.31 3.16
CA VAL A 322 -7.69 6.07 3.09
C VAL A 322 -6.20 6.39 3.00
N HIS A 323 -5.81 7.22 2.04
CA HIS A 323 -4.40 7.50 1.78
C HIS A 323 -3.87 8.61 2.70
N LEU A 324 -2.59 8.48 3.07
CA LEU A 324 -1.86 9.53 3.77
C LEU A 324 -1.64 10.73 2.85
N SER A 325 -1.72 11.93 3.41
CA SER A 325 -1.13 13.12 2.78
C SER A 325 0.39 13.05 2.89
N THR A 326 1.13 13.92 2.19
CA THR A 326 2.59 14.03 2.38
C THR A 326 2.94 14.35 3.83
N VAL A 327 2.15 15.19 4.52
CA VAL A 327 2.38 15.50 5.94
C VAL A 327 2.18 14.26 6.81
N GLY A 328 1.14 13.46 6.55
CA GLY A 328 0.91 12.20 7.25
C GLY A 328 2.02 11.17 6.97
N GLY A 329 2.48 11.08 5.73
CA GLY A 329 3.60 10.23 5.33
C GLY A 329 4.91 10.62 6.03
N ASP A 330 5.20 11.92 6.13
CA ASP A 330 6.36 12.44 6.84
C ASP A 330 6.29 12.12 8.34
N ARG A 331 5.12 12.33 8.96
CA ARG A 331 4.86 11.99 10.37
C ARG A 331 5.10 10.53 10.67
N LEU A 332 4.53 9.63 9.85
CA LEU A 332 4.71 8.19 10.01
C LEU A 332 6.17 7.78 9.78
N THR A 333 6.84 8.38 8.80
CA THR A 333 8.26 8.12 8.52
C THR A 333 9.13 8.41 9.71
N TRP A 334 8.97 9.57 10.34
CA TRP A 334 9.75 9.92 11.52
C TRP A 334 9.46 9.02 12.72
N ALA A 335 8.22 8.58 12.88
CA ALA A 335 7.87 7.60 13.90
C ALA A 335 8.53 6.23 13.66
N VAL A 336 8.59 5.77 12.41
CA VAL A 336 9.29 4.53 12.04
C VAL A 336 10.81 4.67 12.21
N ILE A 337 11.40 5.82 11.88
CA ILE A 337 12.83 6.08 12.12
C ILE A 337 13.13 6.04 13.63
N ASP A 338 12.28 6.62 14.47
CA ASP A 338 12.40 6.51 15.93
C ASP A 338 12.35 5.05 16.40
N ARG A 339 11.42 4.25 15.86
CA ARG A 339 11.36 2.80 16.14
C ARG A 339 12.65 2.09 15.73
N ILE A 340 13.20 2.38 14.55
CA ILE A 340 14.46 1.80 14.09
C ILE A 340 15.62 2.23 15.01
N GLY A 341 15.64 3.48 15.47
CA GLY A 341 16.64 4.01 16.39
C GLY A 341 16.68 3.32 17.77
N LYS A 342 15.59 2.64 18.16
CA LYS A 342 15.54 1.79 19.37
C LYS A 342 16.19 0.41 19.16
N LEU A 343 16.40 0.01 17.91
CA LEU A 343 16.94 -1.30 17.52
C LEU A 343 18.38 -1.20 17.01
N VAL A 344 18.74 -0.06 16.41
CA VAL A 344 20.04 0.18 15.77
C VAL A 344 20.51 1.58 16.14
N ASP A 345 21.80 1.75 16.43
CA ASP A 345 22.38 3.08 16.63
C ASP A 345 22.41 3.86 15.30
N LEU A 346 21.61 4.93 15.23
CA LEU A 346 21.52 5.83 14.06
C LEU A 346 22.24 7.17 14.26
N SER A 347 23.06 7.30 15.31
CA SER A 347 23.67 8.58 15.72
C SER A 347 24.60 9.20 14.67
N ALA A 348 25.12 8.41 13.72
CA ALA A 348 25.92 8.90 12.60
C ALA A 348 25.11 9.66 11.53
N GLY A 349 23.77 9.62 11.60
CA GLY A 349 22.86 10.25 10.66
C GLY A 349 22.04 11.40 11.24
N LYS A 350 21.41 12.18 10.35
CA LYS A 350 20.48 13.25 10.74
C LYS A 350 19.09 12.67 11.00
N VAL A 351 18.89 12.09 12.18
CA VAL A 351 17.64 11.38 12.54
C VAL A 351 16.71 12.14 13.48
N THR A 352 17.01 13.39 13.80
CA THR A 352 16.07 14.25 14.56
C THR A 352 15.00 14.81 13.63
N PRO A 353 13.70 14.58 13.89
CA PRO A 353 12.63 15.10 13.06
C PRO A 353 12.54 16.63 13.16
N PRO A 354 12.35 17.34 12.03
CA PRO A 354 11.86 18.72 12.09
C PRO A 354 10.52 18.77 12.85
N PRO A 355 10.31 19.74 13.76
CA PRO A 355 9.08 19.80 14.57
C PRO A 355 7.78 19.84 13.75
N ALA A 356 7.83 20.43 12.55
CA ALA A 356 6.70 20.49 11.64
C ALA A 356 6.35 19.16 10.95
N GLN A 357 7.22 18.15 11.04
CA GLN A 357 7.07 16.85 10.38
C GLN A 357 6.88 15.71 11.39
N GLY A 358 7.53 15.76 12.55
CA GLY A 358 7.42 14.71 13.57
C GLY A 358 6.09 14.72 14.32
N PRO A 359 5.65 13.56 14.86
CA PRO A 359 4.53 13.51 15.79
C PRO A 359 4.89 14.24 17.11
N PRO A 360 3.90 14.76 17.86
CA PRO A 360 4.13 15.29 19.20
C PRO A 360 4.78 14.22 20.11
N PRO A 361 5.68 14.60 21.04
CA PRO A 361 6.36 13.63 21.92
C PRO A 361 5.42 12.80 22.81
N SER A 362 4.19 13.25 23.02
CA SER A 362 3.17 12.52 23.77
C SER A 362 2.53 11.37 23.00
N VAL A 363 2.73 11.30 21.68
CA VAL A 363 2.18 10.23 20.84
C VAL A 363 3.16 9.07 20.83
N VAL A 364 2.72 7.93 21.34
CA VAL A 364 3.53 6.71 21.45
C VAL A 364 2.76 5.52 20.90
N GLU A 365 3.49 4.53 20.37
CA GLU A 365 2.95 3.24 19.93
C GLU A 365 2.32 2.48 21.11
N ARG A 366 1.27 1.71 20.84
CA ARG A 366 0.73 0.78 21.84
C ARG A 366 1.59 -0.49 21.85
N THR A 367 1.79 -1.04 23.05
CA THR A 367 2.54 -2.28 23.25
C THR A 367 1.68 -3.53 23.03
N GLU A 368 0.37 -3.38 23.15
CA GLU A 368 -0.62 -4.43 22.96
C GLU A 368 -1.73 -3.95 22.03
N ILE A 369 -2.14 -4.83 21.11
CA ILE A 369 -3.21 -4.54 20.16
C ILE A 369 -4.42 -5.39 20.55
N PRO A 370 -5.56 -4.76 20.92
CA PRO A 370 -6.76 -5.51 21.21
C PRO A 370 -7.33 -6.12 19.91
N PRO A 371 -8.10 -7.23 19.99
CA PRO A 371 -8.77 -7.81 18.84
C PRO A 371 -9.69 -6.84 18.10
N GLN A 372 -10.27 -5.89 18.83
CA GLN A 372 -11.16 -4.86 18.30
C GLN A 372 -10.67 -3.50 18.77
N MET A 373 -10.55 -2.56 17.83
CA MET A 373 -10.16 -1.20 18.15
C MET A 373 -11.37 -0.31 18.39
N PRO A 374 -11.36 0.55 19.43
CA PRO A 374 -12.35 1.61 19.54
C PRO A 374 -12.39 2.44 18.26
N GLY A 375 -13.56 2.59 17.65
CA GLY A 375 -13.76 3.45 16.46
C GLY A 375 -13.43 2.87 15.09
N ALA A 376 -13.18 1.57 14.98
CA ALA A 376 -12.76 0.92 13.74
C ALA A 376 -13.89 0.62 12.72
N GLU A 377 -15.05 1.29 12.81
CA GLU A 377 -16.26 0.96 12.02
C GLU A 377 -16.10 0.95 10.49
#